data_AF-P10858-F1
#
_entry.id   AF-P10858-F1
#
_cell.length_a   1.000
_cell.length_b   1.000
_cell.length_c   1.000
_cell.angle_alpha   90.00
_cell.angle_beta   90.00
_cell.angle_gamma   90.00
#
_symmetry.space_group_name_H-M   'P 1'
#
loop_
_entity.id
_entity.type
_entity.pdbx_description
1 polymer ?
#
loop_
_entity_poly.entity_id
_entity_poly.type
_entity_poly.pdbx_seq_one_letter_code
_entity_poly.pdbx_strand_id
1 'polypeptide(L)'
;MTKDFKISVSAALISALFSSPYAFAEEPEDGNDGIPRLSAVQISPNVDPKLGVGLYPAKPILRQENPKLPPRGPQGPEKKRARLAEAIQPQVLGGLDARAKGIHSIAIGATAEAAKPAAVAVGAGSIATGVNSVAIGPLSKALGDSAVTYGASSTAQKDGVAIGARASASDTGVAVGFNSKVDAQNSVAIGHSSHVAADHGYSIAIGDLSKTDRENSVSIGHESLNRQLTHLAAGTKDNDAVNVAQLKKEMAETLENARKETLAQSNDVLDAAKKHSNSVARTTLETAEEHANKKSAEALVSAKVYADSNSSHTLKTANSYTDVTVSSSTKKAISESNQYTDHKFSQLDNRLDKLDKRVDKGLASSAALNSLFQPYGVGKVNFTAGVGGYRSSQALAIGSGYRVNESVALKAGVAYAGSSNVMYNASFNIEW
;
A
#
# COMPACT_ATOMS: atom_id res chain seq x y z
N MET A 1 46.36 40.48 30.15
CA MET A 1 46.54 41.11 31.48
C MET A 1 46.96 40.03 32.47
N THR A 2 48.25 39.72 32.54
CA THR A 2 48.84 38.81 33.53
C THR A 2 49.70 39.68 34.45
N LYS A 3 49.20 39.94 35.66
CA LYS A 3 49.98 40.64 36.69
C LYS A 3 50.95 39.64 37.30
N ASP A 4 52.23 39.92 37.19
CA ASP A 4 53.30 39.21 37.91
C ASP A 4 53.05 39.25 39.42
N PHE A 5 52.76 38.10 40.02
CA PHE A 5 52.67 37.94 41.47
C PHE A 5 54.05 37.56 41.99
N LYS A 6 54.90 38.55 42.29
CA LYS A 6 56.15 38.33 43.05
C LYS A 6 55.80 38.07 44.52
N ILE A 7 55.83 36.82 44.95
CA ILE A 7 55.85 36.47 46.37
C ILE A 7 57.27 36.76 46.88
N SER A 8 57.43 37.88 47.59
CA SER A 8 58.66 38.18 48.34
C SER A 8 58.58 37.44 49.68
N VAL A 9 59.25 36.29 49.78
CA VAL A 9 59.47 35.62 51.07
C VAL A 9 60.58 36.40 51.78
N SER A 10 60.20 37.18 52.79
CA SER A 10 61.16 37.89 53.66
C SER A 10 62.10 36.89 54.34
N ALA A 11 63.41 37.20 54.35
CA ALA A 11 64.44 36.43 55.06
C ALA A 11 64.13 36.24 56.56
N ALA A 12 63.25 37.07 57.14
CA ALA A 12 62.76 36.89 58.51
C ALA A 12 61.90 35.62 58.68
N LEU A 13 61.17 35.19 57.64
CA LEU A 13 60.35 33.98 57.67
C LEU A 13 61.24 32.73 57.64
N ILE A 14 62.33 32.78 56.87
CA ILE A 14 63.33 31.71 56.79
C ILE A 14 64.09 31.61 58.12
N SER A 15 64.49 32.74 58.72
CA SER A 15 65.15 32.76 60.04
C SER A 15 64.26 32.20 61.17
N ALA A 16 62.96 32.48 61.16
CA ALA A 16 62.03 31.99 62.18
C ALA A 16 61.73 30.49 62.03
N LEU A 17 61.81 29.96 60.81
CA LEU A 17 61.71 28.52 60.53
C LEU A 17 62.89 27.73 61.13
N PHE A 18 64.08 28.34 61.24
CA PHE A 18 65.27 27.69 61.78
C PHE A 18 65.48 27.86 63.30
N SER A 19 64.71 28.72 63.98
CA SER A 19 64.93 29.02 65.41
C SER A 19 63.89 28.41 66.36
N SER A 20 62.93 27.64 65.87
CA SER A 20 61.93 27.00 66.72
C SER A 20 62.40 25.61 67.18
N PRO A 21 62.51 25.34 68.49
CA PRO A 21 62.90 24.02 69.01
C PRO A 21 61.88 22.90 68.74
N TYR A 22 60.79 23.18 68.02
CA TYR A 22 59.72 22.22 67.69
C TYR A 22 59.56 21.95 66.19
N ALA A 23 60.53 22.35 65.36
CA ALA A 23 60.48 22.15 63.92
C ALA A 23 60.72 20.68 63.47
N PHE A 24 60.97 19.78 64.42
CA PHE A 24 61.55 18.47 64.17
C PHE A 24 60.84 17.41 65.01
N ALA A 25 60.29 16.38 64.36
CA ALA A 25 59.76 15.20 65.04
C ALA A 25 60.91 14.23 65.33
N GLU A 26 61.07 13.87 66.60
CA GLU A 26 62.00 12.86 67.10
C GLU A 26 61.26 11.52 67.14
N GLU A 27 61.63 10.56 66.27
CA GLU A 27 61.40 9.14 66.54
C GLU A 27 62.71 8.36 66.31
N PRO A 28 62.98 7.34 67.15
CA PRO A 28 64.25 6.64 67.15
C PRO A 28 64.21 5.58 66.05
N GLU A 29 64.79 5.88 64.89
CA GLU A 29 65.50 4.80 64.22
C GLU A 29 66.81 4.61 64.98
N ASP A 30 66.96 3.44 65.59
CA ASP A 30 68.14 2.97 66.31
C ASP A 30 69.37 2.92 65.36
N GLY A 31 69.86 4.08 64.97
CA GLY A 31 71.27 4.28 64.72
C GLY A 31 71.97 4.16 66.07
N ASN A 32 72.92 3.24 66.16
CA ASN A 32 73.65 2.85 67.38
C ASN A 32 74.48 4.00 68.03
N ASP A 33 74.25 5.25 67.64
CA ASP A 33 74.94 6.47 68.08
C ASP A 33 74.05 7.42 68.91
N GLY A 34 72.75 7.15 69.04
CA GLY A 34 71.83 8.00 69.80
C GLY A 34 71.62 9.39 69.18
N ILE A 35 72.00 9.58 67.91
CA ILE A 35 71.87 10.85 67.21
C ILE A 35 70.49 10.87 66.52
N PRO A 36 69.62 11.85 66.84
CA PRO A 36 68.34 11.99 66.15
C PRO A 36 68.55 12.18 64.65
N ARG A 37 67.93 11.31 63.84
CA ARG A 37 67.93 11.46 62.38
C ARG A 37 66.73 12.31 61.97
N LEU A 38 67.01 13.57 61.65
CA LEU A 38 66.02 14.51 61.12
C LEU A 38 65.54 14.05 59.74
N SER A 39 64.42 13.34 59.70
CA SER A 39 63.84 12.83 58.46
C SER A 39 62.49 13.48 58.12
N ALA A 40 61.87 14.25 59.02
CA ALA A 40 60.54 14.83 58.82
C ALA A 40 60.54 16.35 59.03
N VAL A 41 59.50 17.03 58.53
CA VAL A 41 59.26 18.47 58.73
C VAL A 41 57.98 18.65 59.54
N GLN A 42 58.09 19.21 60.75
CA GLN A 42 56.93 19.48 61.61
C GLN A 42 56.86 20.97 61.93
N ILE A 43 55.78 21.65 61.56
CA ILE A 43 55.61 23.08 61.81
C ILE A 43 54.27 23.31 62.50
N SER A 44 54.30 23.36 63.83
CA SER A 44 53.20 23.83 64.68
C SER A 44 52.93 25.34 64.46
N PRO A 45 51.75 25.85 64.87
CA PRO A 45 51.47 27.29 64.84
C PRO A 45 52.59 28.08 65.51
N ASN A 46 53.18 29.02 64.77
CA ASN A 46 54.33 29.81 65.23
C ASN A 46 54.08 31.31 65.18
N VAL A 47 52.88 31.77 64.85
CA VAL A 47 52.48 33.18 64.76
C VAL A 47 51.13 33.38 65.44
N ASP A 48 51.00 34.47 66.20
CA ASP A 48 49.69 34.95 66.62
C ASP A 48 49.09 35.79 65.47
N PRO A 49 47.99 35.35 64.84
CA PRO A 49 47.41 36.06 63.70
C PRO A 49 46.88 37.45 64.06
N LYS A 50 46.56 37.73 65.32
CA LYS A 50 46.12 39.06 65.77
C LYS A 50 47.29 40.04 65.90
N LEU A 51 48.48 39.55 66.27
CA LEU A 51 49.67 40.37 66.48
C LEU A 51 50.60 40.41 65.26
N GLY A 52 50.52 39.40 64.38
CA GLY A 52 51.43 39.25 63.24
C GLY A 52 52.88 38.98 63.65
N VAL A 53 53.12 38.59 64.91
CA VAL A 53 54.44 38.27 65.46
C VAL A 53 54.55 36.79 65.78
N GLY A 54 55.77 36.27 65.74
CA GLY A 54 56.03 34.89 66.13
C GLY A 54 55.62 34.63 67.57
N LEU A 55 54.95 33.50 67.83
CA LEU A 55 54.61 33.03 69.18
C LEU A 55 55.85 32.71 70.02
N TYR A 56 56.95 32.42 69.34
CA TYR A 56 58.24 32.18 69.96
C TYR A 56 59.10 33.43 69.81
N PRO A 57 59.49 34.09 70.93
CA PRO A 57 60.49 35.14 70.84
C PRO A 57 61.75 34.52 70.24
N ALA A 58 62.23 35.08 69.13
CA ALA A 58 63.58 34.77 68.67
C ALA A 58 64.50 35.08 69.85
N LYS A 59 65.23 34.08 70.36
CA LYS A 59 66.33 34.35 71.31
C LYS A 59 67.14 35.48 70.67
N PRO A 60 67.39 36.60 71.37
CA PRO A 60 68.26 37.61 70.82
C PRO A 60 69.55 36.89 70.45
N ILE A 61 69.91 36.91 69.17
CA ILE A 61 71.25 36.57 68.76
C ILE A 61 72.09 37.56 69.56
N LEU A 62 72.78 37.07 70.57
CA LEU A 62 73.83 37.83 71.21
C LEU A 62 74.83 38.06 70.09
N ARG A 63 74.69 39.21 69.43
CA ARG A 63 75.77 39.83 68.68
C ARG A 63 76.92 39.77 69.67
N GLN A 64 78.01 39.09 69.32
CA GLN A 64 79.25 39.21 70.08
C GLN A 64 79.63 40.69 70.03
N GLU A 65 79.11 41.46 70.99
CA GLU A 65 79.52 42.83 71.16
C GLU A 65 80.96 42.78 71.62
N ASN A 66 81.79 43.45 70.83
CA ASN A 66 83.21 43.67 71.09
C ASN A 66 83.43 43.97 72.59
N PRO A 67 84.24 43.19 73.33
CA PRO A 67 84.36 43.28 74.80
C PRO A 67 84.96 44.60 75.32
N LYS A 68 85.11 45.62 74.47
CA LYS A 68 85.64 46.94 74.79
C LYS A 68 84.59 48.07 74.82
N LEU A 69 83.30 47.77 74.65
CA LEU A 69 82.22 48.77 74.77
C LEU A 69 81.24 48.39 75.90
N PRO A 70 80.84 49.34 76.76
CA PRO A 70 79.79 49.09 77.75
C PRO A 70 78.46 48.78 77.04
N PRO A 71 77.65 47.85 77.55
CA PRO A 71 76.42 47.41 76.90
C PRO A 71 75.47 48.59 76.70
N ARG A 72 75.13 48.90 75.44
CA ARG A 72 74.04 49.83 75.15
C ARG A 72 72.72 49.07 75.29
N GLY A 73 72.05 49.24 76.43
CA GLY A 73 70.67 48.79 76.58
C GLY A 73 69.77 49.40 75.49
N PRO A 74 68.69 48.70 75.08
CA PRO A 74 67.83 49.15 73.99
C PRO A 74 67.27 50.55 74.28
N GLN A 75 67.46 51.49 73.35
CA GLN A 75 67.00 52.87 73.47
C GLN A 75 65.86 53.15 72.48
N GLY A 76 64.83 53.86 72.95
CA GLY A 76 63.71 54.31 72.12
C GLY A 76 62.79 53.18 71.60
N PRO A 77 62.40 53.18 70.31
CA PRO A 77 61.42 52.24 69.74
C PRO A 77 61.86 50.77 69.86
N GLU A 78 63.16 50.51 69.98
CA GLU A 78 63.75 49.20 70.26
C GLU A 78 63.36 48.66 71.65
N LYS A 79 63.29 49.55 72.65
CA LYS A 79 62.84 49.20 74.01
C LYS A 79 61.35 48.85 74.04
N LYS A 80 60.56 49.48 73.16
CA LYS A 80 59.12 49.20 72.99
C LYS A 80 58.90 47.85 72.29
N ARG A 81 59.71 47.52 71.28
CA ARG A 81 59.73 46.22 70.61
C ARG A 81 60.22 45.09 71.52
N ALA A 82 61.28 45.32 72.29
CA ALA A 82 61.77 44.37 73.29
C ALA A 82 60.75 44.12 74.40
N ARG A 83 60.08 45.17 74.90
CA ARG A 83 58.98 45.02 75.87
C ARG A 83 57.74 44.34 75.28
N LEU A 84 57.43 44.54 74.00
CA LEU A 84 56.35 43.78 73.34
C LEU A 84 56.72 42.29 73.19
N ALA A 85 57.97 41.98 72.87
CA ALA A 85 58.45 40.61 72.74
C ALA A 85 58.54 39.87 74.09
N GLU A 86 58.78 40.59 75.19
CA GLU A 86 58.90 40.04 76.55
C GLU A 86 57.54 39.96 77.28
N ALA A 87 56.57 40.80 76.90
CA ALA A 87 55.19 40.75 77.43
C ALA A 87 54.33 39.65 76.79
N ILE A 88 54.76 39.09 75.65
CA ILE A 88 54.17 37.89 75.08
C ILE A 88 54.84 36.71 75.79
N GLN A 89 54.30 36.32 76.95
CA GLN A 89 54.59 35.00 77.48
C GLN A 89 54.28 33.98 76.38
N PRO A 90 55.09 32.91 76.21
CA PRO A 90 54.72 31.84 75.32
C PRO A 90 53.39 31.30 75.83
N GLN A 91 52.29 31.69 75.18
CA GLN A 91 51.09 30.87 75.20
C GLN A 91 51.50 29.63 74.45
N VAL A 92 52.04 28.67 75.20
CA VAL A 92 52.04 27.27 74.83
C VAL A 92 50.58 26.98 74.58
N LEU A 93 50.14 27.09 73.33
CA LEU A 93 48.86 26.58 72.86
C LEU A 93 48.99 25.06 72.87
N GLY A 94 49.06 24.51 74.09
CA GLY A 94 49.11 23.08 74.32
C GLY A 94 47.91 22.46 73.61
N GLY A 95 48.18 21.43 72.81
CA GLY A 95 47.16 20.74 72.04
C GLY A 95 46.94 21.25 70.61
N LEU A 96 47.72 22.23 70.12
CA LEU A 96 47.70 22.62 68.69
C LEU A 96 48.89 22.13 67.87
N ASP A 97 49.72 21.25 68.43
CA ASP A 97 50.93 20.78 67.75
C ASP A 97 50.64 20.05 66.43
N ALA A 98 51.42 20.37 65.40
CA ALA A 98 51.52 19.52 64.21
C ALA A 98 52.27 18.22 64.57
N ARG A 99 52.03 17.14 63.83
CA ARG A 99 52.55 15.79 64.11
C ARG A 99 53.03 15.12 62.83
N ALA A 100 54.33 15.15 62.58
CA ALA A 100 54.96 14.46 61.45
C ALA A 100 55.54 13.13 61.92
N LYS A 101 54.72 12.08 62.00
CA LYS A 101 55.08 10.77 62.59
C LYS A 101 55.86 9.86 61.64
N GLY A 102 55.72 10.07 60.33
CA GLY A 102 56.38 9.23 59.33
C GLY A 102 57.78 9.72 58.94
N ILE A 103 58.66 8.79 58.58
CA ILE A 103 59.94 9.11 57.92
C ILE A 103 59.67 9.87 56.62
N HIS A 104 60.37 10.98 56.37
CA HIS A 104 60.14 11.85 55.20
C HIS A 104 58.75 12.52 55.17
N SER A 105 58.02 12.52 56.28
CA SER A 105 56.71 13.16 56.36
C SER A 105 56.80 14.67 56.60
N ILE A 106 55.74 15.39 56.23
CA ILE A 106 55.62 16.84 56.40
C ILE A 106 54.28 17.13 57.07
N ALA A 107 54.26 17.76 58.24
CA ALA A 107 53.05 18.23 58.91
C ALA A 107 53.16 19.72 59.24
N ILE A 108 52.28 20.55 58.67
CA ILE A 108 52.31 22.01 58.82
C ILE A 108 50.91 22.53 59.17
N GLY A 109 50.78 23.18 60.33
CA GLY A 109 49.55 23.81 60.79
C GLY A 109 49.00 23.25 62.11
N ALA A 110 48.08 23.99 62.72
CA ALA A 110 47.47 23.59 64.00
C ALA A 110 46.86 22.19 63.89
N THR A 111 47.30 21.25 64.73
CA THR A 111 46.83 19.85 64.76
C THR A 111 46.93 19.07 63.43
N ALA A 112 47.77 19.52 62.49
CA ALA A 112 48.04 18.79 61.25
C ALA A 112 48.79 17.48 61.57
N GLU A 113 48.41 16.35 60.95
CA GLU A 113 49.03 15.04 61.22
C GLU A 113 49.37 14.30 59.93
N ALA A 114 50.65 13.98 59.75
CA ALA A 114 51.16 13.11 58.69
C ALA A 114 51.66 11.81 59.34
N ALA A 115 50.85 10.76 59.30
CA ALA A 115 50.97 9.61 60.19
C ALA A 115 51.94 8.51 59.70
N LYS A 116 52.25 8.47 58.40
CA LYS A 116 53.00 7.39 57.75
C LYS A 116 54.14 7.92 56.86
N PRO A 117 55.09 7.07 56.43
CA PRO A 117 56.23 7.52 55.62
C PRO A 117 55.83 8.31 54.38
N ALA A 118 56.58 9.38 54.11
CA ALA A 118 56.39 10.31 53.00
C ALA A 118 54.99 10.95 52.90
N ALA A 119 54.19 10.91 53.97
CA ALA A 119 52.90 11.59 54.02
C ALA A 119 53.08 13.10 54.18
N VAL A 120 52.19 13.90 53.59
CA VAL A 120 52.21 15.37 53.65
C VAL A 120 50.86 15.88 54.12
N ALA A 121 50.80 16.59 55.24
CA ALA A 121 49.61 17.23 55.80
C ALA A 121 49.86 18.73 55.99
N VAL A 122 49.17 19.58 55.24
CA VAL A 122 49.34 21.04 55.30
C VAL A 122 47.98 21.72 55.48
N GLY A 123 47.74 22.29 56.66
CA GLY A 123 46.50 22.99 57.01
C GLY A 123 45.98 22.60 58.38
N ALA A 124 45.19 23.49 59.01
CA ALA A 124 44.67 23.27 60.36
C ALA A 124 43.77 22.01 60.40
N GLY A 125 44.13 21.03 61.24
CA GLY A 125 43.46 19.74 61.37
C GLY A 125 43.50 18.87 60.10
N SER A 126 44.45 19.11 59.19
CA SER A 126 44.68 18.22 58.04
C SER A 126 45.26 16.88 58.49
N ILE A 127 44.87 15.78 57.85
CA ILE A 127 45.27 14.42 58.24
C ILE A 127 45.65 13.62 57.00
N ALA A 128 46.87 13.11 56.96
CA ALA A 128 47.38 12.22 55.93
C ALA A 128 47.77 10.89 56.60
N THR A 129 46.90 9.88 56.56
CA THR A 129 47.04 8.61 57.30
C THR A 129 47.73 7.50 56.51
N GLY A 130 47.86 7.65 55.20
CA GLY A 130 48.44 6.65 54.29
C GLY A 130 49.91 6.89 53.96
N VAL A 131 50.62 5.83 53.55
CA VAL A 131 51.98 5.95 52.99
C VAL A 131 51.88 6.78 51.71
N ASN A 132 52.79 7.74 51.53
CA ASN A 132 52.79 8.66 50.38
C ASN A 132 51.49 9.50 50.22
N SER A 133 50.64 9.60 51.24
CA SER A 133 49.40 10.35 51.15
C SER A 133 49.62 11.87 51.28
N VAL A 134 48.79 12.69 50.63
CA VAL A 134 48.92 14.15 50.62
C VAL A 134 47.57 14.77 50.97
N ALA A 135 47.51 15.56 52.05
CA ALA A 135 46.32 16.28 52.49
C ALA A 135 46.62 17.78 52.67
N ILE A 136 46.10 18.61 51.75
CA ILE A 136 46.33 20.07 51.76
C ILE A 136 45.00 20.79 51.92
N GLY A 137 44.86 21.59 52.97
CA GLY A 137 43.69 22.39 53.30
C GLY A 137 43.15 22.10 54.71
N PRO A 138 42.43 23.05 55.32
CA PRO A 138 41.91 22.87 56.67
C PRO A 138 40.92 21.70 56.70
N LEU A 139 41.10 20.77 57.65
CA LEU A 139 40.29 19.57 57.82
C LEU A 139 40.31 18.61 56.60
N SER A 140 41.30 18.73 55.70
CA SER A 140 41.51 17.80 54.59
C SER A 140 42.00 16.44 55.10
N LYS A 141 41.52 15.33 54.51
CA LYS A 141 41.77 13.96 55.01
C LYS A 141 42.12 12.99 53.89
N ALA A 142 43.39 12.65 53.75
CA ALA A 142 43.86 11.58 52.88
C ALA A 142 43.95 10.29 53.71
N LEU A 143 42.93 9.43 53.59
CA LEU A 143 42.63 8.34 54.54
C LEU A 143 43.31 6.99 54.22
N GLY A 144 43.81 6.82 52.99
CA GLY A 144 44.48 5.60 52.55
C GLY A 144 45.85 5.88 51.92
N ASP A 145 46.60 4.81 51.66
CA ASP A 145 47.91 4.91 51.00
C ASP A 145 47.74 5.56 49.62
N SER A 146 48.70 6.41 49.24
CA SER A 146 48.72 7.22 48.01
C SER A 146 47.52 8.14 47.79
N ALA A 147 46.65 8.32 48.77
CA ALA A 147 45.50 9.23 48.67
C ALA A 147 45.95 10.69 48.57
N VAL A 148 45.29 11.48 47.71
CA VAL A 148 45.58 12.91 47.52
C VAL A 148 44.32 13.75 47.73
N THR A 149 44.38 14.69 48.65
CA THR A 149 43.30 15.64 48.93
C THR A 149 43.79 17.07 48.90
N TYR A 150 43.08 17.95 48.19
CA TYR A 150 43.39 19.37 48.07
C TYR A 150 42.12 20.21 48.20
N GLY A 151 41.93 20.86 49.34
CA GLY A 151 40.80 21.74 49.63
C GLY A 151 40.25 21.56 51.05
N ALA A 152 39.55 22.57 51.56
CA ALA A 152 38.95 22.51 52.89
C ALA A 152 37.94 21.36 53.01
N SER A 153 38.08 20.52 54.03
CA SER A 153 37.19 19.37 54.27
C SER A 153 37.13 18.36 53.11
N SER A 154 38.15 18.28 52.26
CA SER A 154 38.26 17.24 51.23
C SER A 154 38.62 15.89 51.87
N THR A 155 38.15 14.78 51.29
CA THR A 155 38.43 13.42 51.78
C THR A 155 38.70 12.46 50.62
N ALA A 156 39.73 11.63 50.71
CA ALA A 156 39.99 10.56 49.74
C ALA A 156 40.39 9.27 50.45
N GLN A 157 39.90 8.14 49.96
CA GLN A 157 40.34 6.80 50.38
C GLN A 157 41.61 6.38 49.65
N LYS A 158 42.03 5.11 49.79
CA LYS A 158 43.27 4.59 49.20
C LYS A 158 43.30 4.81 47.68
N ASP A 159 44.44 5.30 47.19
CA ASP A 159 44.67 5.64 45.77
C ASP A 159 43.66 6.66 45.19
N GLY A 160 42.85 7.32 46.04
CA GLY A 160 41.84 8.28 45.62
C GLY A 160 42.38 9.71 45.50
N VAL A 161 41.74 10.51 44.64
CA VAL A 161 42.07 11.92 44.41
C VAL A 161 40.84 12.78 44.66
N ALA A 162 40.89 13.71 45.61
CA ALA A 162 39.80 14.65 45.91
C ALA A 162 40.29 16.11 45.89
N ILE A 163 39.97 16.85 44.82
CA ILE A 163 40.40 18.23 44.59
C ILE A 163 39.18 19.16 44.62
N GLY A 164 39.10 20.00 45.64
CA GLY A 164 38.01 20.94 45.87
C GLY A 164 37.55 20.91 47.32
N ALA A 165 37.02 22.03 47.82
CA ALA A 165 36.44 22.03 49.15
C ALA A 165 35.25 21.06 49.20
N ARG A 166 35.20 20.19 50.22
CA ARG A 166 34.21 19.12 50.38
C ARG A 166 34.21 18.04 49.28
N ALA A 167 35.24 17.98 48.43
CA ALA A 167 35.38 16.87 47.48
C ALA A 167 35.59 15.55 48.25
N SER A 168 34.93 14.47 47.83
CA SER A 168 35.00 13.16 48.47
C SER A 168 35.22 12.07 47.44
N ALA A 169 36.27 11.27 47.59
CA ALA A 169 36.59 10.15 46.69
C ALA A 169 36.73 8.82 47.43
N SER A 170 36.05 7.79 46.94
CA SER A 170 36.22 6.38 47.32
C SER A 170 37.56 5.80 46.83
N ASP A 171 37.83 4.52 47.09
CA ASP A 171 39.09 3.87 46.69
C ASP A 171 39.30 3.96 45.17
N THR A 172 40.49 4.40 44.76
CA THR A 172 40.85 4.64 43.35
C THR A 172 39.91 5.63 42.62
N GLY A 173 39.11 6.41 43.36
CA GLY A 173 38.17 7.38 42.80
C GLY A 173 38.79 8.75 42.54
N VAL A 174 38.22 9.52 41.61
CA VAL A 174 38.67 10.89 41.30
C VAL A 174 37.51 11.88 41.41
N ALA A 175 37.52 12.74 42.44
CA ALA A 175 36.54 13.79 42.67
C ALA A 175 37.17 15.18 42.48
N VAL A 176 36.75 15.92 41.46
CA VAL A 176 37.29 17.26 41.13
C VAL A 176 36.17 18.27 41.06
N GLY A 177 36.15 19.21 42.00
CA GLY A 177 35.16 20.28 42.09
C GLY A 177 34.63 20.46 43.51
N PHE A 178 34.09 21.63 43.82
CA PHE A 178 33.44 21.89 45.11
C PHE A 178 32.30 20.88 45.32
N ASN A 179 32.34 20.16 46.44
CA ASN A 179 31.32 19.18 46.81
C ASN A 179 31.15 18.03 45.78
N SER A 180 32.15 17.77 44.94
CA SER A 180 32.18 16.59 44.06
C SER A 180 32.25 15.30 44.89
N LYS A 181 31.51 14.26 44.51
CA LYS A 181 31.33 13.05 45.32
C LYS A 181 31.40 11.77 44.50
N VAL A 182 32.46 11.01 44.70
CA VAL A 182 32.64 9.66 44.15
C VAL A 182 32.47 8.67 45.29
N ASP A 183 31.33 7.98 45.34
CA ASP A 183 31.06 6.93 46.34
C ASP A 183 31.46 5.53 45.80
N ALA A 184 31.30 5.29 44.50
CA ALA A 184 31.75 4.05 43.86
C ALA A 184 33.27 4.01 43.69
N GLN A 185 33.85 2.83 43.82
CA GLN A 185 35.27 2.61 43.53
C GLN A 185 35.56 2.81 42.03
N ASN A 186 36.80 3.16 41.70
CA ASN A 186 37.30 3.30 40.32
C ASN A 186 36.49 4.27 39.44
N SER A 187 35.81 5.23 40.05
CA SER A 187 34.88 6.13 39.38
C SER A 187 35.36 7.58 39.39
N VAL A 188 34.77 8.43 38.57
CA VAL A 188 35.25 9.81 38.35
C VAL A 188 34.08 10.80 38.41
N ALA A 189 34.21 11.87 39.18
CA ALA A 189 33.26 12.98 39.22
C ALA A 189 34.00 14.30 39.01
N ILE A 190 33.70 15.00 37.91
CA ILE A 190 34.33 16.28 37.55
C ILE A 190 33.25 17.35 37.43
N GLY A 191 33.18 18.25 38.41
CA GLY A 191 32.21 19.34 38.44
C GLY A 191 31.80 19.75 39.85
N HIS A 192 31.21 20.94 39.98
CA HIS A 192 30.55 21.32 41.23
C HIS A 192 29.39 20.35 41.51
N SER A 193 29.39 19.74 42.70
CA SER A 193 28.35 18.79 43.13
C SER A 193 28.07 17.65 42.14
N SER A 194 29.04 17.28 41.28
CA SER A 194 28.95 16.09 40.44
C SER A 194 29.04 14.84 41.31
N HIS A 195 28.26 13.80 41.00
CA HIS A 195 28.12 12.65 41.88
C HIS A 195 28.07 11.32 41.12
N VAL A 196 28.88 10.36 41.56
CA VAL A 196 28.78 8.95 41.21
C VAL A 196 28.36 8.17 42.46
N ALA A 197 27.17 7.56 42.40
CA ALA A 197 26.60 6.78 43.50
C ALA A 197 27.40 5.49 43.74
N ALA A 198 27.29 4.91 44.95
CA ALA A 198 28.11 3.78 45.38
C ALA A 198 27.93 2.51 44.52
N ASP A 199 26.75 2.36 43.94
CA ASP A 199 26.33 1.27 43.07
C ASP A 199 26.62 1.51 41.57
N HIS A 200 27.20 2.66 41.20
CA HIS A 200 27.55 2.99 39.82
C HIS A 200 29.04 2.79 39.55
N GLY A 201 29.53 1.56 39.75
CA GLY A 201 30.93 1.17 39.56
C GLY A 201 31.47 1.52 38.18
N TYR A 202 32.74 1.94 38.12
CA TYR A 202 33.44 2.32 36.88
C TYR A 202 32.74 3.40 36.04
N SER A 203 31.97 4.28 36.68
CA SER A 203 31.24 5.34 35.99
C SER A 203 31.91 6.71 36.13
N ILE A 204 31.52 7.63 35.25
CA ILE A 204 32.01 9.01 35.19
C ILE A 204 30.83 10.00 35.19
N ALA A 205 30.87 11.02 36.05
CA ALA A 205 29.95 12.16 36.02
C ALA A 205 30.71 13.44 35.61
N ILE A 206 30.30 14.09 34.52
CA ILE A 206 31.00 15.26 33.94
C ILE A 206 30.07 16.48 33.89
N GLY A 207 30.46 17.52 34.61
CA GLY A 207 29.81 18.84 34.63
C GLY A 207 29.07 19.11 35.94
N ASP A 208 28.69 20.37 36.13
CA ASP A 208 27.92 20.84 37.29
C ASP A 208 26.67 19.98 37.57
N LEU A 209 26.52 19.55 38.82
CA LEU A 209 25.40 18.75 39.32
C LEU A 209 25.18 17.41 38.59
N SER A 210 26.10 16.96 37.75
CA SER A 210 25.89 15.76 36.94
C SER A 210 25.87 14.52 37.82
N LYS A 211 24.94 13.61 37.54
CA LYS A 211 24.74 12.38 38.28
C LYS A 211 24.66 11.20 37.32
N THR A 212 25.40 10.15 37.62
CA THR A 212 25.23 8.83 36.98
C THR A 212 23.90 8.21 37.38
N ASP A 213 23.26 7.47 36.47
CA ASP A 213 22.01 6.72 36.69
C ASP A 213 22.21 5.19 36.59
N ARG A 214 23.44 4.72 36.31
CA ARG A 214 23.83 3.31 36.16
C ARG A 214 25.36 3.12 36.24
N GLU A 215 25.79 1.88 36.44
CA GLU A 215 27.21 1.46 36.34
C GLU A 215 27.77 1.49 34.91
N ASN A 216 29.10 1.47 34.75
CA ASN A 216 29.80 1.47 33.47
C ASN A 216 29.34 2.56 32.48
N SER A 217 29.07 3.77 32.99
CA SER A 217 28.47 4.85 32.19
C SER A 217 29.19 6.18 32.32
N VAL A 218 28.98 7.06 31.34
CA VAL A 218 29.38 8.47 31.43
C VAL A 218 28.13 9.34 31.40
N SER A 219 27.83 10.00 32.51
CA SER A 219 26.74 10.98 32.60
C SER A 219 27.27 12.40 32.40
N ILE A 220 26.61 13.14 31.52
CA ILE A 220 26.86 14.56 31.25
C ILE A 220 25.70 15.45 31.73
N GLY A 221 24.87 14.96 32.65
CA GLY A 221 23.64 15.61 33.06
C GLY A 221 23.05 15.06 34.36
N HIS A 222 21.82 15.42 34.65
CA HIS A 222 21.02 14.89 35.75
C HIS A 222 19.53 15.00 35.40
N GLU A 223 18.65 14.58 36.31
CA GLU A 223 17.19 14.48 36.11
C GLU A 223 16.53 15.69 35.42
N SER A 224 16.98 16.92 35.71
CA SER A 224 16.43 18.16 35.16
C SER A 224 17.31 18.85 34.12
N LEU A 225 18.45 18.26 33.74
CA LEU A 225 19.37 18.86 32.78
C LEU A 225 20.05 17.81 31.91
N ASN A 226 19.72 17.83 30.62
CA ASN A 226 20.46 17.15 29.57
C ASN A 226 21.36 18.16 28.84
N ARG A 227 22.62 17.79 28.61
CA ARG A 227 23.57 18.59 27.83
C ARG A 227 23.70 18.03 26.41
N GLN A 228 23.99 18.91 25.46
CA GLN A 228 24.41 18.49 24.12
C GLN A 228 25.91 18.19 24.11
N LEU A 229 26.30 17.13 23.38
CA LEU A 229 27.70 16.85 23.04
C LEU A 229 28.00 17.46 21.67
N THR A 230 28.88 18.46 21.62
CA THR A 230 29.24 19.19 20.40
C THR A 230 30.68 18.91 19.97
N HIS A 231 31.04 19.32 18.75
CA HIS A 231 32.37 19.06 18.14
C HIS A 231 32.73 17.57 18.00
N LEU A 232 31.74 16.71 17.78
CA LEU A 232 31.92 15.28 17.57
C LEU A 232 32.25 14.97 16.09
N ALA A 233 33.46 14.46 15.84
CA ALA A 233 33.83 13.91 14.53
C ALA A 233 32.97 12.68 14.19
N ALA A 234 32.90 12.35 12.90
CA ALA A 234 32.13 11.19 12.45
C ALA A 234 32.75 9.89 12.99
N GLY A 235 31.96 9.08 13.68
CA GLY A 235 32.36 7.74 14.15
C GLY A 235 32.67 6.79 12.99
N THR A 236 33.58 5.85 13.21
CA THR A 236 34.09 4.90 12.20
C THR A 236 33.98 3.43 12.63
N LYS A 237 34.01 3.16 13.93
CA LYS A 237 33.78 1.85 14.53
C LYS A 237 32.36 1.73 15.04
N ASP A 238 31.91 0.49 15.23
CA ASP A 238 30.56 0.20 15.74
C ASP A 238 30.29 0.79 17.13
N ASN A 239 31.34 0.99 17.93
CA ASN A 239 31.26 1.57 19.27
C ASN A 239 31.62 3.06 19.32
N ASP A 240 31.72 3.74 18.17
CA ASP A 240 31.88 5.18 18.12
C ASP A 240 30.51 5.89 18.23
N ALA A 241 30.51 7.11 18.77
CA ALA A 241 29.30 7.93 18.77
C ALA A 241 28.97 8.45 17.37
N VAL A 242 27.67 8.60 17.07
CA VAL A 242 27.16 9.12 15.79
C VAL A 242 26.88 10.62 15.92
N ASN A 243 27.39 11.43 14.99
CA ASN A 243 27.04 12.85 14.94
C ASN A 243 25.82 13.12 14.04
N VAL A 244 25.24 14.33 14.15
CA VAL A 244 24.03 14.71 13.38
C VAL A 244 24.24 14.66 11.86
N ALA A 245 25.46 14.93 11.38
CA ALA A 245 25.77 14.90 9.96
C ALA A 245 25.75 13.47 9.39
N GLN A 246 26.32 12.50 10.12
CA GLN A 246 26.24 11.08 9.79
C GLN A 246 24.79 10.60 9.75
N LEU A 247 24.01 10.89 10.80
CA LEU A 247 22.59 10.50 10.84
C LEU A 247 21.81 11.03 9.65
N LYS A 248 22.00 12.31 9.29
CA LYS A 248 21.32 12.93 8.14
C LYS A 248 21.74 12.29 6.81
N LYS A 249 23.01 11.92 6.66
CA LYS A 249 23.52 11.24 5.47
C LYS A 249 22.87 9.85 5.33
N GLU A 250 22.93 9.03 6.37
CA GLU A 250 22.35 7.68 6.36
C GLU A 250 20.82 7.72 6.15
N MET A 251 20.12 8.68 6.75
CA MET A 251 18.68 8.88 6.55
C MET A 251 18.35 9.28 5.10
N ALA A 252 19.18 10.12 4.46
CA ALA A 252 19.00 10.49 3.06
C ALA A 252 19.24 9.30 2.12
N GLU A 253 20.25 8.47 2.38
CA GLU A 253 20.52 7.24 1.63
C GLU A 253 19.40 6.22 1.80
N THR A 254 18.89 6.03 3.03
CA THR A 254 17.74 5.17 3.32
C THR A 254 16.48 5.63 2.57
N LEU A 255 16.20 6.94 2.58
CA LEU A 255 15.05 7.52 1.87
C LEU A 255 15.17 7.35 0.35
N GLU A 256 16.37 7.51 -0.20
CA GLU A 256 16.61 7.33 -1.63
C GLU A 256 16.45 5.86 -2.06
N ASN A 257 16.92 4.91 -1.25
CA ASN A 257 16.73 3.48 -1.51
C ASN A 257 15.24 3.10 -1.48
N ALA A 258 14.50 3.56 -0.47
CA ALA A 258 13.06 3.34 -0.39
C ALA A 258 12.29 3.92 -1.59
N ARG A 259 12.71 5.10 -2.09
CA ARG A 259 12.14 5.69 -3.31
C ARG A 259 12.42 4.87 -4.56
N LYS A 260 13.64 4.33 -4.72
CA LYS A 260 14.00 3.46 -5.85
C LYS A 260 13.18 2.17 -5.85
N GLU A 261 13.01 1.54 -4.69
CA GLU A 261 12.17 0.35 -4.54
C GLU A 261 10.70 0.64 -4.85
N THR A 262 10.17 1.75 -4.32
CA THR A 262 8.79 2.18 -4.59
C THR A 262 8.57 2.47 -6.08
N LEU A 263 9.53 3.10 -6.75
CA LEU A 263 9.47 3.38 -8.18
C LEU A 263 9.51 2.10 -9.01
N ALA A 264 10.36 1.14 -8.65
CA ALA A 264 10.40 -0.17 -9.29
C ALA A 264 9.06 -0.90 -9.18
N GLN A 265 8.49 -0.96 -7.97
CA GLN A 265 7.19 -1.58 -7.75
C GLN A 265 6.05 -0.83 -8.48
N SER A 266 6.11 0.50 -8.54
CA SER A 266 5.15 1.31 -9.31
C SER A 266 5.21 1.02 -10.81
N ASN A 267 6.42 0.81 -11.35
CA ASN A 267 6.60 0.44 -12.76
C ASN A 267 6.09 -0.98 -13.04
N ASP A 268 6.33 -1.94 -12.14
CA ASP A 268 5.79 -3.31 -12.27
C ASP A 268 4.26 -3.31 -12.26
N VAL A 269 3.63 -2.53 -11.38
CA VAL A 269 2.18 -2.35 -11.32
C VAL A 269 1.67 -1.68 -12.61
N LEU A 270 2.36 -0.65 -13.11
CA LEU A 270 1.99 0.02 -14.36
C LEU A 270 2.07 -0.94 -15.56
N ASP A 271 3.10 -1.77 -15.64
CA ASP A 271 3.26 -2.75 -16.71
C ASP A 271 2.24 -3.89 -16.61
N ALA A 272 1.93 -4.36 -15.40
CA ALA A 272 0.85 -5.32 -15.17
C ALA A 272 -0.51 -4.74 -15.56
N ALA A 273 -0.79 -3.47 -15.21
CA ALA A 273 -2.01 -2.77 -15.58
C ALA A 273 -2.14 -2.59 -17.10
N LYS A 274 -1.06 -2.21 -17.80
CA LYS A 274 -1.03 -2.12 -19.27
C LYS A 274 -1.28 -3.48 -19.92
N LYS A 275 -0.63 -4.56 -19.45
CA LYS A 275 -0.85 -5.92 -19.95
C LYS A 275 -2.30 -6.37 -19.73
N HIS A 276 -2.85 -6.11 -18.55
CA HIS A 276 -4.24 -6.44 -18.24
C HIS A 276 -5.22 -5.64 -19.12
N SER A 277 -5.02 -4.33 -19.26
CA SER A 277 -5.84 -3.48 -20.12
C SER A 277 -5.82 -3.93 -21.58
N ASN A 278 -4.63 -4.23 -22.13
CA ASN A 278 -4.48 -4.77 -23.48
C ASN A 278 -5.14 -6.14 -23.63
N SER A 279 -5.06 -7.00 -22.60
CA SER A 279 -5.73 -8.30 -22.60
C SER A 279 -7.25 -8.15 -22.61
N VAL A 280 -7.81 -7.28 -21.75
CA VAL A 280 -9.25 -7.01 -21.70
C VAL A 280 -9.74 -6.41 -23.02
N ALA A 281 -9.00 -5.46 -23.59
CA ALA A 281 -9.30 -4.88 -24.90
C ALA A 281 -9.32 -5.94 -26.01
N ARG A 282 -8.33 -6.84 -26.04
CA ARG A 282 -8.28 -7.97 -26.98
C ARG A 282 -9.46 -8.93 -26.80
N THR A 283 -9.73 -9.38 -25.57
CA THR A 283 -10.87 -10.28 -25.30
C THR A 283 -12.21 -9.63 -25.67
N THR A 284 -12.36 -8.33 -25.42
CA THR A 284 -13.58 -7.58 -25.77
C THR A 284 -13.76 -7.51 -27.28
N LEU A 285 -12.68 -7.25 -28.03
CA LEU A 285 -12.69 -7.25 -29.49
C LEU A 285 -13.03 -8.64 -30.04
N GLU A 286 -12.37 -9.71 -29.56
CA GLU A 286 -12.62 -11.09 -29.97
C GLU A 286 -14.09 -11.50 -29.72
N THR A 287 -14.64 -11.14 -28.56
CA THR A 287 -16.05 -11.43 -28.20
C THR A 287 -17.02 -10.64 -29.07
N ALA A 288 -16.71 -9.37 -29.38
CA ALA A 288 -17.52 -8.54 -30.25
C ALA A 288 -17.52 -9.05 -31.70
N GLU A 289 -16.36 -9.47 -32.21
CA GLU A 289 -16.22 -10.11 -33.54
C GLU A 289 -16.99 -11.43 -33.60
N GLU A 290 -16.88 -12.29 -32.59
CA GLU A 290 -17.63 -13.55 -32.52
C GLU A 290 -19.15 -13.30 -32.50
N HIS A 291 -19.62 -12.37 -31.67
CA HIS A 291 -21.03 -12.02 -31.58
C HIS A 291 -21.55 -11.40 -32.90
N ALA A 292 -20.77 -10.51 -33.53
CA ALA A 292 -21.11 -9.92 -34.83
C ALA A 292 -21.19 -10.99 -35.93
N ASN A 293 -20.24 -11.92 -35.98
CA ASN A 293 -20.22 -13.03 -36.93
C ASN A 293 -21.42 -13.97 -36.72
N LYS A 294 -21.73 -14.32 -35.45
CA LYS A 294 -22.90 -15.12 -35.11
C LYS A 294 -24.20 -14.46 -35.52
N LYS A 295 -24.38 -13.16 -35.22
CA LYS A 295 -25.58 -12.41 -35.61
C LYS A 295 -25.70 -12.27 -37.13
N SER A 296 -24.58 -12.06 -37.82
CA SER A 296 -24.54 -12.03 -39.29
C SER A 296 -24.95 -13.39 -39.89
N ALA A 297 -24.48 -14.50 -39.30
CA ALA A 297 -24.87 -15.85 -39.72
C ALA A 297 -26.35 -16.16 -39.44
N GLU A 298 -26.86 -15.81 -38.26
CA GLU A 298 -28.28 -15.95 -37.89
C GLU A 298 -29.19 -15.13 -38.83
N ALA A 299 -28.79 -13.90 -39.14
CA ALA A 299 -29.50 -13.03 -40.08
C ALA A 299 -29.50 -13.62 -41.50
N LEU A 300 -28.37 -14.17 -41.96
CA LEU A 300 -28.25 -14.82 -43.26
C LEU A 300 -29.16 -16.05 -43.36
N VAL A 301 -29.19 -16.91 -42.32
CA VAL A 301 -30.08 -18.07 -42.26
C VAL A 301 -31.55 -17.65 -42.26
N SER A 302 -31.91 -16.65 -41.45
CA SER A 302 -33.29 -16.13 -41.39
C SER A 302 -33.73 -15.53 -42.73
N ALA A 303 -32.85 -14.76 -43.38
CA ALA A 303 -33.11 -14.19 -44.71
C ALA A 303 -33.29 -15.29 -45.77
N LYS A 304 -32.48 -16.35 -45.72
CA LYS A 304 -32.61 -17.50 -46.63
C LYS A 304 -33.92 -18.25 -46.41
N VAL A 305 -34.29 -18.56 -45.17
CA VAL A 305 -35.57 -19.22 -44.84
C VAL A 305 -36.75 -18.35 -45.28
N TYR A 306 -36.70 -17.05 -45.05
CA TYR A 306 -37.73 -16.12 -45.50
C TYR A 306 -37.84 -16.09 -47.04
N ALA A 307 -36.70 -16.00 -47.74
CA ALA A 307 -36.65 -16.01 -49.20
C ALA A 307 -37.16 -17.34 -49.79
N ASP A 308 -36.75 -18.48 -49.24
CA ASP A 308 -37.19 -19.82 -49.66
C ASP A 308 -38.69 -20.02 -49.39
N SER A 309 -39.18 -19.58 -48.22
CA SER A 309 -40.59 -19.64 -47.84
C SER A 309 -41.46 -18.77 -48.76
N ASN A 310 -41.06 -17.52 -49.01
CA ASN A 310 -41.77 -16.64 -49.93
C ASN A 310 -41.74 -17.19 -51.35
N SER A 311 -40.58 -17.66 -51.83
CA SER A 311 -40.46 -18.28 -53.16
C SER A 311 -41.38 -19.50 -53.29
N SER A 312 -41.42 -20.38 -52.27
CA SER A 312 -42.34 -21.51 -52.21
C SER A 312 -43.81 -21.08 -52.16
N HIS A 313 -44.14 -20.04 -51.40
CA HIS A 313 -45.52 -19.53 -51.31
C HIS A 313 -45.97 -18.92 -52.64
N THR A 314 -45.14 -18.06 -53.25
CA THR A 314 -45.38 -17.49 -54.57
C THR A 314 -45.56 -18.59 -55.62
N LEU A 315 -44.69 -19.61 -55.64
CA LEU A 315 -44.80 -20.73 -56.57
C LEU A 315 -46.10 -21.52 -56.36
N LYS A 316 -46.48 -21.83 -55.11
CA LYS A 316 -47.76 -22.52 -54.79
C LYS A 316 -48.97 -21.70 -55.20
N THR A 317 -48.97 -20.39 -54.93
CA THR A 317 -50.08 -19.48 -55.29
C THR A 317 -50.19 -19.35 -56.81
N ALA A 318 -49.06 -19.23 -57.52
CA ALA A 318 -49.04 -19.19 -58.99
C ALA A 318 -49.54 -20.51 -59.61
N ASN A 319 -49.12 -21.66 -59.06
CA ASN A 319 -49.61 -22.97 -59.51
C ASN A 319 -51.11 -23.13 -59.25
N SER A 320 -51.60 -22.80 -58.04
CA SER A 320 -53.03 -22.86 -57.71
C SER A 320 -53.88 -21.96 -58.61
N TYR A 321 -53.42 -20.73 -58.86
CA TYR A 321 -54.07 -19.82 -59.80
C TYR A 321 -54.11 -20.40 -61.22
N THR A 322 -53.00 -20.99 -61.67
CA THR A 322 -52.88 -21.64 -62.98
C THR A 322 -53.82 -22.84 -63.07
N ASP A 323 -53.84 -23.73 -62.08
CA ASP A 323 -54.69 -24.92 -62.04
C ASP A 323 -56.19 -24.55 -62.06
N VAL A 324 -56.59 -23.54 -61.27
CA VAL A 324 -57.97 -23.03 -61.25
C VAL A 324 -58.35 -22.41 -62.60
N THR A 325 -57.48 -21.57 -63.16
CA THR A 325 -57.73 -20.89 -64.44
C THR A 325 -57.81 -21.90 -65.58
N VAL A 326 -56.84 -22.81 -65.70
CA VAL A 326 -56.84 -23.87 -66.73
C VAL A 326 -58.06 -24.77 -66.56
N SER A 327 -58.39 -25.21 -65.34
CA SER A 327 -59.56 -26.05 -65.07
C SER A 327 -60.88 -25.34 -65.42
N SER A 328 -61.04 -24.07 -65.04
CA SER A 328 -62.24 -23.28 -65.33
C SER A 328 -62.39 -22.98 -66.83
N SER A 329 -61.32 -22.55 -67.50
CA SER A 329 -61.32 -22.32 -68.95
C SER A 329 -61.60 -23.60 -69.73
N THR A 330 -61.01 -24.74 -69.32
CA THR A 330 -61.24 -26.03 -69.98
C THR A 330 -62.69 -26.51 -69.76
N LYS A 331 -63.23 -26.42 -68.55
CA LYS A 331 -64.64 -26.76 -68.26
C LYS A 331 -65.62 -25.89 -69.06
N LYS A 332 -65.35 -24.58 -69.14
CA LYS A 332 -66.17 -23.64 -69.91
C LYS A 332 -66.14 -24.01 -71.41
N ALA A 333 -64.95 -24.24 -71.97
CA ALA A 333 -64.79 -24.63 -73.36
C ALA A 333 -65.50 -25.96 -73.69
N ILE A 334 -65.38 -26.98 -72.81
CA ILE A 334 -66.08 -28.27 -72.98
C ILE A 334 -67.60 -28.07 -72.89
N SER A 335 -68.09 -27.28 -71.94
CA SER A 335 -69.53 -27.02 -71.78
C SER A 335 -70.13 -26.30 -72.99
N GLU A 336 -69.45 -25.28 -73.52
CA GLU A 336 -69.89 -24.56 -74.73
C GLU A 336 -69.86 -25.48 -75.97
N SER A 337 -68.83 -26.34 -76.08
CA SER A 337 -68.73 -27.33 -77.15
C SER A 337 -69.83 -28.39 -77.09
N ASN A 338 -70.17 -28.90 -75.90
CA ASN A 338 -71.27 -29.85 -75.70
C ASN A 338 -72.61 -29.19 -76.03
N GLN A 339 -72.90 -27.98 -75.51
CA GLN A 339 -74.14 -27.26 -75.82
C GLN A 339 -74.31 -27.00 -77.32
N TYR A 340 -73.24 -26.61 -78.01
CA TYR A 340 -73.25 -26.42 -79.46
C TYR A 340 -73.56 -27.73 -80.19
N THR A 341 -72.93 -28.82 -79.76
CA THR A 341 -73.10 -30.17 -80.34
C THR A 341 -74.52 -30.69 -80.10
N ASP A 342 -75.04 -30.59 -78.88
CA ASP A 342 -76.40 -30.99 -78.50
C ASP A 342 -77.47 -30.20 -79.26
N HIS A 343 -77.23 -28.90 -79.48
CA HIS A 343 -78.12 -28.06 -80.28
C HIS A 343 -78.16 -28.53 -81.75
N LYS A 344 -77.01 -28.89 -82.33
CA LYS A 344 -76.93 -29.42 -83.70
C LYS A 344 -77.58 -30.80 -83.81
N PHE A 345 -77.38 -31.69 -82.82
CA PHE A 345 -78.06 -32.98 -82.78
C PHE A 345 -79.59 -32.83 -82.64
N SER A 346 -80.07 -31.93 -81.78
CA SER A 346 -81.51 -31.65 -81.64
C SER A 346 -82.13 -31.11 -82.93
N GLN A 347 -81.40 -30.29 -83.69
CA GLN A 347 -81.84 -29.82 -85.01
C GLN A 347 -81.90 -30.96 -86.04
N LEU A 348 -80.97 -31.91 -85.97
CA LEU A 348 -80.94 -33.09 -86.83
C LEU A 348 -82.11 -34.04 -86.53
N ASP A 349 -82.37 -34.32 -85.25
CA ASP A 349 -83.42 -35.23 -84.79
C ASP A 349 -84.82 -34.74 -85.26
N ASN A 350 -85.10 -33.45 -85.09
CA ASN A 350 -86.34 -32.82 -85.58
C ASN A 350 -86.51 -32.89 -87.12
N ARG A 351 -85.40 -32.91 -87.86
CA ARG A 351 -85.42 -33.04 -89.33
C ARG A 351 -85.67 -34.49 -89.75
N LEU A 352 -85.11 -35.46 -89.02
CA LEU A 352 -85.34 -36.90 -89.24
C LEU A 352 -86.81 -37.27 -88.97
N ASP A 353 -87.40 -36.81 -87.87
CA ASP A 353 -88.82 -37.07 -87.55
C ASP A 353 -89.80 -36.53 -88.61
N LYS A 354 -89.51 -35.36 -89.18
CA LYS A 354 -90.30 -34.76 -90.27
C LYS A 354 -90.13 -35.50 -91.59
N LEU A 355 -88.99 -36.15 -91.80
CA LEU A 355 -88.76 -36.99 -92.97
C LEU A 355 -89.55 -38.29 -92.85
N ASP A 356 -89.44 -38.99 -91.72
CA ASP A 356 -90.08 -40.28 -91.47
C ASP A 356 -91.61 -40.18 -91.64
N LYS A 357 -92.24 -39.14 -91.07
CA LYS A 357 -93.68 -38.87 -91.26
C LYS A 357 -94.09 -38.56 -92.69
N ARG A 358 -93.22 -37.97 -93.52
CA ARG A 358 -93.53 -37.70 -94.93
C ARG A 358 -93.47 -38.97 -95.76
N VAL A 359 -92.50 -39.83 -95.48
CA VAL A 359 -92.35 -41.15 -96.12
C VAL A 359 -93.57 -42.03 -95.81
N ASP A 360 -93.96 -42.14 -94.54
CA ASP A 360 -95.10 -42.96 -94.13
C ASP A 360 -96.40 -42.53 -94.81
N LYS A 361 -96.66 -41.22 -94.87
CA LYS A 361 -97.82 -40.65 -95.56
C LYS A 361 -97.81 -40.91 -97.07
N GLY A 362 -96.64 -40.84 -97.70
CA GLY A 362 -96.49 -41.15 -99.13
C GLY A 362 -96.81 -42.62 -99.43
N LEU A 363 -96.32 -43.55 -98.60
CA LEU A 363 -96.59 -44.98 -98.77
C LEU A 363 -98.06 -45.33 -98.47
N ALA A 364 -98.67 -44.71 -97.46
CA ALA A 364 -100.10 -44.86 -97.20
C ALA A 364 -100.95 -44.38 -98.39
N SER A 365 -100.62 -43.23 -98.97
CA SER A 365 -101.28 -42.71 -100.17
C SER A 365 -101.11 -43.63 -101.38
N SER A 366 -99.92 -44.19 -101.58
CA SER A 366 -99.67 -45.18 -102.64
C SER A 366 -100.51 -46.44 -102.44
N ALA A 367 -100.59 -46.97 -101.22
CA ALA A 367 -101.43 -48.11 -100.88
C ALA A 367 -102.92 -47.83 -101.16
N ALA A 368 -103.39 -46.61 -100.89
CA ALA A 368 -104.78 -46.21 -101.11
C ALA A 368 -105.12 -46.12 -102.61
N LEU A 369 -104.21 -45.56 -103.43
CA LEU A 369 -104.39 -45.46 -104.88
C LEU A 369 -104.45 -46.85 -105.56
N ASN A 370 -103.70 -47.81 -105.02
CA ASN A 370 -103.67 -49.18 -105.52
C ASN A 370 -104.96 -49.94 -105.23
N SER A 371 -105.72 -49.58 -104.18
CA SER A 371 -106.98 -50.24 -103.84
C SER A 371 -108.18 -49.74 -104.66
N LEU A 372 -107.99 -48.78 -105.58
CA LEU A 372 -109.04 -48.28 -106.46
C LEU A 372 -109.37 -49.33 -107.54
N PHE A 373 -110.64 -49.71 -107.68
CA PHE A 373 -111.07 -50.72 -108.66
C PHE A 373 -111.01 -50.22 -110.12
N GLN A 374 -110.85 -51.15 -111.05
CA GLN A 374 -110.98 -50.91 -112.49
C GLN A 374 -112.46 -50.97 -112.96
N PRO A 375 -112.84 -50.29 -114.06
CA PRO A 375 -114.19 -50.37 -114.62
C PRO A 375 -114.46 -51.72 -115.33
N TYR A 376 -115.58 -52.38 -115.03
CA TYR A 376 -116.00 -53.68 -115.61
C TYR A 376 -117.09 -53.58 -116.69
N GLY A 377 -117.91 -52.53 -116.70
CA GLY A 377 -119.02 -52.37 -117.64
C GLY A 377 -118.72 -51.37 -118.74
N VAL A 378 -118.83 -51.79 -120.01
CA VAL A 378 -118.73 -50.89 -121.17
C VAL A 378 -119.81 -49.80 -121.09
N GLY A 379 -119.42 -48.55 -121.33
CA GLY A 379 -120.33 -47.41 -121.29
C GLY A 379 -120.75 -46.96 -119.89
N LYS A 380 -120.15 -47.52 -118.82
CA LYS A 380 -120.43 -47.14 -117.43
C LYS A 380 -119.24 -46.44 -116.79
N VAL A 381 -119.52 -45.41 -115.99
CA VAL A 381 -118.54 -44.78 -115.09
C VAL A 381 -118.51 -45.57 -113.79
N ASN A 382 -117.32 -45.92 -113.28
CA ASN A 382 -117.16 -46.43 -111.92
C ASN A 382 -116.55 -45.35 -111.03
N PHE A 383 -117.08 -45.24 -109.81
CA PHE A 383 -116.48 -44.46 -108.73
C PHE A 383 -115.93 -45.43 -107.70
N THR A 384 -114.71 -45.18 -107.26
CA THR A 384 -113.96 -46.05 -106.37
C THR A 384 -113.40 -45.23 -105.23
N ALA A 385 -113.54 -45.75 -104.03
CA ALA A 385 -112.89 -45.22 -102.84
C ALA A 385 -111.99 -46.31 -102.30
N GLY A 386 -110.79 -45.91 -101.89
CA GLY A 386 -109.74 -46.78 -101.42
C GLY A 386 -109.17 -46.27 -100.12
N VAL A 387 -108.75 -47.18 -99.25
CA VAL A 387 -108.03 -46.83 -98.03
C VAL A 387 -106.71 -47.57 -98.05
N GLY A 388 -105.64 -46.83 -97.83
CA GLY A 388 -104.29 -47.35 -97.74
C GLY A 388 -103.69 -47.03 -96.39
N GLY A 389 -102.99 -48.00 -95.82
CA GLY A 389 -102.24 -47.82 -94.59
C GLY A 389 -100.77 -48.13 -94.82
N TYR A 390 -99.89 -47.34 -94.21
CA TYR A 390 -98.49 -47.69 -94.02
C TYR A 390 -98.05 -47.19 -92.65
N ARG A 391 -97.61 -48.12 -91.79
CA ARG A 391 -97.39 -47.89 -90.35
C ARG A 391 -98.62 -47.20 -89.71
N SER A 392 -98.41 -46.07 -89.04
CA SER A 392 -99.46 -45.27 -88.39
C SER A 392 -100.12 -44.25 -89.32
N SER A 393 -99.69 -44.17 -90.59
CA SER A 393 -100.28 -43.27 -91.59
C SER A 393 -101.38 -43.99 -92.36
N GLN A 394 -102.51 -43.32 -92.51
CA GLN A 394 -103.63 -43.75 -93.33
C GLN A 394 -103.85 -42.73 -94.43
N ALA A 395 -104.29 -43.21 -95.58
CA ALA A 395 -104.65 -42.36 -96.70
C ALA A 395 -105.98 -42.81 -97.30
N LEU A 396 -106.77 -41.84 -97.70
CA LEU A 396 -108.00 -42.04 -98.43
C LEU A 396 -107.74 -41.73 -99.90
N ALA A 397 -108.00 -42.69 -100.76
CA ALA A 397 -108.01 -42.50 -102.19
C ALA A 397 -109.44 -42.44 -102.72
N ILE A 398 -109.67 -41.57 -103.68
CA ILE A 398 -110.87 -41.55 -104.50
C ILE A 398 -110.44 -41.59 -105.96
N GLY A 399 -111.15 -42.35 -106.77
CA GLY A 399 -110.86 -42.45 -108.18
C GLY A 399 -112.09 -42.75 -109.01
N SER A 400 -112.04 -42.33 -110.26
CA SER A 400 -113.04 -42.69 -111.25
C SER A 400 -112.39 -43.46 -112.39
N GLY A 401 -113.18 -44.29 -113.03
CA GLY A 401 -112.79 -44.94 -114.27
C GLY A 401 -113.94 -45.02 -115.25
N TYR A 402 -113.58 -45.25 -116.51
CA TYR A 402 -114.51 -45.31 -117.62
C TYR A 402 -114.02 -46.34 -118.63
N ARG A 403 -114.89 -47.29 -119.00
CA ARG A 403 -114.60 -48.28 -120.04
C ARG A 403 -115.31 -47.87 -121.33
N VAL A 404 -114.52 -47.38 -122.28
CA VAL A 404 -114.99 -46.82 -123.55
C VAL A 404 -115.60 -47.93 -124.41
N ASN A 405 -114.94 -49.09 -124.49
CA ASN A 405 -115.36 -50.30 -125.20
C ASN A 405 -114.70 -51.53 -124.56
N GLU A 406 -114.87 -52.72 -125.16
CA GLU A 406 -114.22 -53.94 -124.65
C GLU A 406 -112.69 -53.82 -124.60
N SER A 407 -112.11 -52.99 -125.47
CA SER A 407 -110.66 -52.82 -125.66
C SER A 407 -110.03 -51.63 -124.94
N VAL A 408 -110.78 -50.73 -124.29
CA VAL A 408 -110.22 -49.48 -123.76
C VAL A 408 -110.87 -49.10 -122.42
N ALA A 409 -110.02 -48.94 -121.39
CA ALA A 409 -110.41 -48.44 -120.08
C ALA A 409 -109.46 -47.33 -119.57
N LEU A 410 -110.04 -46.37 -118.85
CA LEU A 410 -109.34 -45.27 -118.19
C LEU A 410 -109.63 -45.31 -116.69
N LYS A 411 -108.65 -44.94 -115.87
CA LYS A 411 -108.80 -44.81 -114.42
C LYS A 411 -107.89 -43.69 -113.90
N ALA A 412 -108.42 -42.81 -113.07
CA ALA A 412 -107.67 -41.78 -112.36
C ALA A 412 -108.01 -41.80 -110.87
N GLY A 413 -107.05 -41.44 -110.02
CA GLY A 413 -107.23 -41.43 -108.58
C GLY A 413 -106.39 -40.36 -107.89
N VAL A 414 -106.88 -39.90 -106.74
CA VAL A 414 -106.18 -38.97 -105.85
C VAL A 414 -106.23 -39.55 -104.45
N ALA A 415 -105.09 -39.56 -103.76
CA ALA A 415 -104.97 -40.00 -102.37
C ALA A 415 -104.49 -38.87 -101.47
N TYR A 416 -105.10 -38.82 -100.30
CA TYR A 416 -104.85 -37.82 -99.28
C TYR A 416 -104.45 -38.51 -97.97
N ALA A 417 -103.23 -38.22 -97.49
CA ALA A 417 -102.65 -38.72 -96.24
C ALA A 417 -102.41 -37.61 -95.20
N GLY A 418 -103.29 -36.59 -95.20
CA GLY A 418 -103.27 -35.48 -94.25
C GLY A 418 -102.45 -34.25 -94.67
N SER A 419 -102.90 -33.10 -94.15
CA SER A 419 -102.39 -31.71 -94.09
C SER A 419 -101.59 -31.08 -95.25
N SER A 420 -100.92 -31.83 -96.11
CA SER A 420 -100.21 -31.29 -97.30
C SER A 420 -99.84 -32.37 -98.32
N ASN A 421 -100.04 -33.65 -98.00
CA ASN A 421 -99.51 -34.75 -98.81
C ASN A 421 -100.61 -35.35 -99.67
N VAL A 422 -100.71 -34.83 -100.90
CA VAL A 422 -101.60 -35.34 -101.94
C VAL A 422 -100.77 -36.14 -102.94
N MET A 423 -101.21 -37.36 -103.23
CA MET A 423 -100.69 -38.14 -104.35
C MET A 423 -101.79 -38.33 -105.38
N TYR A 424 -101.43 -38.49 -106.65
CA TYR A 424 -102.39 -38.72 -107.73
C TYR A 424 -101.84 -39.79 -108.67
N ASN A 425 -102.73 -40.56 -109.29
CA ASN A 425 -102.39 -41.47 -110.38
C ASN A 425 -103.40 -41.34 -111.52
N ALA A 426 -102.94 -41.65 -112.73
CA ALA A 426 -103.76 -41.82 -113.91
C ALA A 426 -103.25 -43.05 -114.67
N SER A 427 -104.16 -43.85 -115.19
CA SER A 427 -103.87 -45.14 -115.82
C SER A 427 -104.80 -45.34 -117.00
N PHE A 428 -104.25 -45.88 -118.09
CA PHE A 428 -104.98 -46.31 -119.27
C PHE A 428 -104.72 -47.80 -119.47
N ASN A 429 -105.72 -48.52 -119.95
CA ASN A 429 -105.65 -49.95 -120.22
C ASN A 429 -106.22 -50.21 -121.62
N ILE A 430 -105.50 -51.03 -122.38
CA ILE A 430 -105.86 -51.43 -123.74
C ILE A 430 -105.88 -52.97 -123.75
N GLU A 431 -106.98 -53.57 -124.20
CA GLU A 431 -107.15 -55.01 -124.36
C GLU A 431 -107.34 -55.33 -125.85
N TRP A 432 -106.63 -56.34 -126.37
CA TRP A 432 -106.65 -56.75 -127.78
C TRP A 432 -107.15 -58.18 -127.95
#